data_AF-A0A1Y4EMF5-F1
#
_entry.id   AF-A0A1Y4EMF5-F1
#
_cell.length_a   1.000
_cell.length_b   1.000
_cell.length_c   1.000
_cell.angle_alpha   90.00
_cell.angle_beta   90.00
_cell.angle_gamma   90.00
#
_symmetry.space_group_name_H-M   'P 1'
#
loop_
_entity.id
_entity.type
_entity.pdbx_description
1 polymer ?
#
loop_
_entity_poly.entity_id
_entity_poly.type
_entity_poly.pdbx_seq_one_letter_code
_entity_poly.pdbx_strand_id
1 'polypeptide(L)'
;MKHGFRYLWRILVILLVNVLIIALAGNFGGSVQTLSKVGSTGEEVRQIQTKLKEYGVYTGEVDGIYGTQTKNAVIAFQKYNGLAADGIAGEQTLRKLGISSGAGQGGFSSSDVDLLAKIISAESRGEPYQGQVAVGAVILNRIEHPSFPNTLAGVIYQPGAFSCLYDGGVNAAVADSAYRAARDAINGNDPSGGAVYYYNPAKSTNKWIFSRPVITVIGNHRFCS
;
A
#
# COMPACT_ATOMS: atom_id res chain seq x y z
N MET A 1 -21.89 38.90 38.79
CA MET A 1 -22.38 37.53 38.51
C MET A 1 -22.84 37.28 37.06
N LYS A 2 -23.21 38.29 36.24
CA LYS A 2 -23.72 38.06 34.86
C LYS A 2 -22.65 37.77 33.78
N HIS A 3 -21.37 38.06 34.04
CA HIS A 3 -20.30 37.85 33.05
C HIS A 3 -19.83 36.38 32.98
N GLY A 4 -19.72 35.67 34.11
CA GLY A 4 -19.26 34.28 34.14
C GLY A 4 -20.14 33.30 33.35
N PHE A 5 -21.46 33.50 33.36
CA PHE A 5 -22.41 32.68 32.60
C PHE A 5 -22.19 32.75 31.08
N ARG A 6 -21.80 33.92 30.56
CA ARG A 6 -21.52 34.10 29.12
C ARG A 6 -20.21 33.43 28.68
N TYR A 7 -19.22 33.33 29.58
CA TYR A 7 -17.97 32.61 29.31
C TYR A 7 -18.16 31.10 29.36
N LEU A 8 -18.88 30.59 30.37
CA LEU A 8 -19.25 29.18 30.47
C LEU A 8 -20.07 28.71 29.27
N TRP A 9 -21.03 29.51 28.81
CA TRP A 9 -21.82 29.20 27.61
C TRP A 9 -20.96 29.15 26.34
N ARG A 10 -20.00 30.07 26.18
CA ARG A 10 -19.08 30.08 25.02
C ARG A 10 -18.15 28.87 25.00
N ILE A 11 -17.60 28.46 26.16
CA ILE A 11 -16.75 27.26 26.27
C ILE A 11 -17.56 26.01 25.94
N LEU A 12 -18.80 25.92 26.44
CA LEU A 12 -19.68 24.78 26.18
C LEU A 12 -20.06 24.68 24.69
N VAL A 13 -20.33 25.80 24.02
CA VAL A 13 -20.55 25.83 22.56
C VAL A 13 -19.30 25.40 21.78
N ILE A 14 -18.10 25.86 22.15
CA ILE A 14 -16.85 25.45 21.49
C ILE A 14 -16.58 23.95 21.67
N LEU A 15 -16.83 23.40 22.87
CA LEU A 15 -16.69 21.97 23.13
C LEU A 15 -17.70 21.16 22.30
N LEU A 16 -18.96 21.60 22.22
CA LEU A 16 -19.98 20.93 21.41
C LEU A 16 -19.66 20.99 19.90
N VAL A 17 -19.14 22.11 19.41
CA VAL A 17 -18.72 22.23 17.99
C VAL A 17 -17.52 21.33 17.70
N ASN A 18 -16.54 21.22 18.60
CA ASN A 18 -15.41 20.30 18.42
C ASN A 18 -15.84 18.83 18.45
N VAL A 19 -16.75 18.45 19.36
CA VAL A 19 -17.32 17.09 19.40
C VAL A 19 -18.12 16.79 18.12
N LEU A 20 -18.84 17.78 17.58
CA LEU A 20 -19.58 17.63 16.33
C LEU A 20 -18.65 17.51 15.11
N ILE A 21 -17.53 18.24 15.08
CA ILE A 21 -16.50 18.10 14.02
C ILE A 21 -15.85 16.72 14.09
N ILE A 22 -15.55 16.21 15.28
CA ILE A 22 -14.99 14.85 15.47
C ILE A 22 -16.02 13.79 15.05
N ALA A 23 -17.31 13.98 15.37
CA ALA A 23 -18.38 13.07 14.96
C ALA A 23 -18.64 13.08 13.45
N LEU A 24 -18.37 14.20 12.76
CA LEU A 24 -18.48 14.33 11.31
C LEU A 24 -17.20 13.91 10.55
N ALA A 25 -16.03 13.96 11.21
CA ALA A 25 -14.77 13.48 10.68
C ALA A 25 -14.58 11.96 10.83
N GLY A 26 -15.34 11.32 11.73
CA GLY A 26 -15.32 9.88 11.98
C GLY A 26 -16.14 9.07 10.97
N ASN A 27 -15.81 9.14 9.68
CA ASN A 27 -16.19 8.09 8.71
C ASN A 27 -15.49 8.19 7.35
N PHE A 28 -14.19 8.46 7.32
CA PHE A 28 -13.36 8.26 6.11
C PHE A 28 -12.61 6.93 6.17
N GLY A 29 -13.35 5.86 6.43
CA GLY A 29 -12.90 4.48 6.16
C GLY A 29 -13.37 4.04 4.79
N GLY A 30 -12.99 4.77 3.73
CA GLY A 30 -13.19 4.31 2.38
C GLY A 30 -12.26 3.13 2.14
N SER A 31 -12.78 1.91 2.21
CA SER A 31 -12.05 0.72 1.76
C SER A 31 -11.57 1.01 0.34
N VAL A 32 -10.25 1.13 0.14
CA VAL A 32 -9.68 1.27 -1.20
C VAL A 32 -10.12 0.04 -1.98
N GLN A 33 -11.02 0.24 -2.94
CA GLN A 33 -11.50 -0.83 -3.78
C GLN A 33 -10.35 -1.25 -4.68
N THR A 34 -9.71 -2.38 -4.38
CA THR A 34 -8.65 -2.94 -5.25
C THR A 34 -9.30 -3.25 -6.60
N LEU A 35 -8.95 -2.45 -7.61
CA LEU A 35 -9.58 -2.44 -8.92
C LEU A 35 -8.52 -2.73 -9.98
N SER A 36 -8.47 -3.98 -10.45
CA SER A 36 -7.60 -4.38 -11.57
C SER A 36 -8.35 -4.32 -12.90
N LYS A 37 -7.79 -3.60 -13.87
CA LYS A 37 -8.38 -3.39 -15.21
C LYS A 37 -7.29 -3.31 -16.28
N VAL A 38 -7.68 -3.15 -17.55
CA VAL A 38 -6.70 -3.00 -18.64
C VAL A 38 -5.69 -1.91 -18.32
N GLY A 39 -4.40 -2.26 -18.43
CA GLY A 39 -3.27 -1.39 -18.09
C GLY A 39 -2.75 -1.56 -16.66
N SER A 40 -3.48 -2.23 -15.76
CA SER A 40 -2.96 -2.66 -14.46
C SER A 40 -1.81 -3.64 -14.66
N THR A 41 -0.82 -3.59 -13.77
CA THR A 41 0.30 -4.54 -13.76
C THR A 41 0.69 -4.94 -12.34
N GLY A 42 1.41 -6.05 -12.18
CA GLY A 42 1.98 -6.49 -10.91
C GLY A 42 1.42 -7.81 -10.39
N GLU A 43 1.78 -8.15 -9.15
CA GLU A 43 1.48 -9.46 -8.54
C GLU A 43 -0.03 -9.74 -8.42
N GLU A 44 -0.85 -8.74 -8.14
CA GLU A 44 -2.31 -8.91 -8.14
C GLU A 44 -2.82 -9.40 -9.50
N VAL A 45 -2.31 -8.81 -10.60
CA VAL A 45 -2.65 -9.26 -11.95
C VAL A 45 -2.14 -10.68 -12.19
N ARG A 46 -0.97 -11.06 -11.68
CA ARG A 46 -0.47 -12.44 -11.75
C ARG A 46 -1.37 -13.41 -10.98
N GLN A 47 -1.86 -13.02 -9.80
CA GLN A 47 -2.79 -13.84 -9.03
C GLN A 47 -4.13 -13.98 -9.76
N ILE A 48 -4.65 -12.89 -10.34
CA ILE A 48 -5.85 -12.90 -11.18
C ILE A 48 -5.64 -13.85 -12.37
N GLN A 49 -4.56 -13.69 -13.13
CA GLN A 49 -4.22 -14.55 -14.27
C GLN A 49 -4.06 -16.01 -13.86
N THR A 50 -3.41 -16.29 -12.72
CA THR A 50 -3.23 -17.65 -12.18
C THR A 50 -4.58 -18.28 -11.84
N LYS A 51 -5.44 -17.57 -11.11
CA LYS A 51 -6.77 -18.07 -10.76
C LYS A 51 -7.64 -18.27 -12.00
N LEU A 52 -7.63 -17.32 -12.93
CA LEU A 52 -8.36 -17.48 -14.19
C LEU A 52 -7.85 -18.68 -15.02
N LYS A 53 -6.56 -19.00 -14.93
CA LYS A 53 -5.98 -20.19 -15.56
C LYS A 53 -6.41 -21.48 -14.84
N GLU A 54 -6.43 -21.51 -13.51
CA GLU A 54 -6.99 -22.63 -12.72
C GLU A 54 -8.47 -22.87 -13.05
N TYR A 55 -9.24 -21.80 -13.28
CA TYR A 55 -10.63 -21.85 -13.74
C TYR A 55 -10.79 -22.25 -15.21
N GLY A 56 -9.69 -22.40 -15.96
CA GLY A 56 -9.71 -22.81 -17.36
C GLY A 56 -10.18 -21.75 -18.36
N VAL A 57 -10.30 -20.48 -17.95
CA VAL A 57 -10.78 -19.37 -18.80
C VAL A 57 -9.66 -18.47 -19.32
N TYR A 58 -8.42 -18.68 -18.86
CA TYR A 58 -7.23 -17.93 -19.28
C TYR A 58 -6.12 -18.86 -19.81
N THR A 59 -5.74 -18.66 -21.06
CA THR A 59 -4.69 -19.46 -21.74
C THR A 59 -3.37 -18.71 -21.91
N GLY A 60 -3.33 -17.40 -21.63
CA GLY A 60 -2.14 -16.56 -21.77
C GLY A 60 -1.08 -16.82 -20.69
N GLU A 61 0.07 -16.18 -20.80
CA GLU A 61 1.12 -16.24 -19.78
C GLU A 61 0.73 -15.48 -18.50
N VAL A 62 1.29 -15.88 -17.36
CA VAL A 62 1.13 -15.18 -16.08
C VAL A 62 2.24 -14.13 -15.97
N ASP A 63 2.14 -13.11 -16.83
CA ASP A 63 3.12 -12.04 -17.01
C ASP A 63 2.88 -10.84 -16.08
N GLY A 64 1.74 -10.82 -15.39
CA GLY A 64 1.35 -9.72 -14.51
C GLY A 64 0.96 -8.46 -15.25
N ILE A 65 0.59 -8.55 -16.53
CA ILE A 65 0.10 -7.44 -17.33
C ILE A 65 -1.37 -7.67 -17.64
N TYR A 66 -2.22 -6.74 -17.21
CA TYR A 66 -3.65 -6.83 -17.45
C TYR A 66 -3.93 -6.33 -18.87
N GLY A 67 -3.62 -7.19 -19.85
CA GLY A 67 -3.85 -6.94 -21.26
C GLY A 67 -5.23 -7.40 -21.71
N THR A 68 -5.45 -7.36 -23.03
CA THR A 68 -6.69 -7.81 -23.67
C THR A 68 -7.04 -9.25 -23.33
N GLN A 69 -6.04 -10.14 -23.25
CA GLN A 69 -6.27 -11.55 -22.91
C GLN A 69 -6.79 -11.70 -21.47
N THR A 70 -6.19 -11.01 -20.50
CA THR A 70 -6.63 -11.03 -19.10
C THR A 70 -8.03 -10.44 -18.95
N LYS A 71 -8.31 -9.31 -19.63
CA LYS A 71 -9.66 -8.72 -19.65
C LYS A 71 -10.70 -9.71 -20.16
N ASN A 72 -10.44 -10.38 -21.29
CA ASN A 72 -11.37 -11.34 -21.88
C ASN A 72 -11.62 -12.54 -20.96
N ALA A 73 -10.58 -13.02 -20.28
CA ALA A 73 -10.72 -14.08 -19.29
C ALA A 73 -11.52 -13.63 -18.07
N VAL A 74 -11.33 -12.40 -17.58
CA VAL A 74 -12.16 -11.83 -16.51
C VAL A 74 -13.62 -11.72 -16.94
N ILE A 75 -13.91 -11.26 -18.15
CA ILE A 75 -15.28 -11.23 -18.72
C ILE A 75 -15.88 -12.63 -18.73
N ALA A 76 -15.13 -13.64 -19.20
CA ALA A 76 -15.60 -15.02 -19.26
C ALA A 76 -15.91 -15.57 -17.85
N PHE A 77 -15.00 -15.33 -16.90
CA PHE A 77 -15.19 -15.68 -15.50
C PHE A 77 -16.42 -15.01 -14.88
N GLN A 78 -16.59 -13.70 -15.10
CA GLN A 78 -17.72 -12.92 -14.61
C GLN A 78 -19.04 -13.47 -15.13
N LYS A 79 -19.13 -13.74 -16.44
CA LYS A 79 -20.32 -14.35 -17.06
C LYS A 79 -20.65 -15.70 -16.44
N TYR A 80 -19.64 -16.56 -16.27
CA TYR A 80 -19.82 -17.89 -15.68
C TYR A 80 -20.32 -17.84 -14.23
N ASN A 81 -19.93 -16.81 -13.49
CA ASN A 81 -20.28 -16.63 -12.08
C ASN A 81 -21.48 -15.70 -11.83
N GLY A 82 -22.18 -15.25 -12.87
CA GLY A 82 -23.35 -14.38 -12.76
C GLY A 82 -23.03 -12.96 -12.30
N LEU A 83 -21.82 -12.47 -12.56
CA LEU A 83 -21.38 -11.10 -12.27
C LEU A 83 -21.58 -10.18 -13.49
N ALA A 84 -21.52 -8.87 -13.27
CA ALA A 84 -21.41 -7.90 -14.35
C ALA A 84 -20.14 -8.18 -15.18
N ALA A 85 -20.30 -8.38 -16.49
CA ALA A 85 -19.24 -8.81 -17.40
C ALA A 85 -18.46 -7.62 -18.00
N ASP A 86 -17.96 -6.73 -17.15
CA ASP A 86 -17.28 -5.50 -17.53
C ASP A 86 -15.78 -5.68 -17.82
N GLY A 87 -15.23 -6.84 -17.47
CA GLY A 87 -13.81 -7.16 -17.64
C GLY A 87 -12.91 -6.45 -16.63
N ILE A 88 -13.47 -5.99 -15.52
CA ILE A 88 -12.78 -5.34 -14.42
C ILE A 88 -12.78 -6.28 -13.21
N ALA A 89 -11.60 -6.63 -12.73
CA ALA A 89 -11.42 -7.41 -11.51
C ALA A 89 -11.58 -6.48 -10.29
N GLY A 90 -12.82 -6.09 -10.00
CA GLY A 90 -13.21 -5.42 -8.75
C GLY A 90 -13.55 -6.41 -7.64
N GLU A 91 -13.87 -5.91 -6.46
CA GLU A 91 -14.09 -6.69 -5.22
C GLU A 91 -14.93 -7.96 -5.42
N GLN A 92 -16.11 -7.87 -6.06
CA GLN A 92 -16.97 -9.04 -6.27
C GLN A 92 -16.31 -10.12 -7.15
N THR A 93 -15.54 -9.69 -8.15
CA THR A 93 -14.81 -10.57 -9.06
C THR A 93 -13.65 -11.23 -8.32
N LEU A 94 -12.87 -10.45 -7.57
CA LEU A 94 -11.75 -10.95 -6.75
C LEU A 94 -12.24 -11.96 -5.70
N ARG A 95 -13.29 -11.62 -4.94
CA ARG A 95 -13.92 -12.53 -3.96
C ARG A 95 -14.37 -13.84 -4.60
N LYS A 96 -14.97 -13.79 -5.80
CA LYS A 96 -15.38 -14.99 -6.54
C LYS A 96 -14.20 -15.82 -7.06
N LEU A 97 -13.08 -15.18 -7.42
CA LEU A 97 -11.83 -15.87 -7.77
C LEU A 97 -11.16 -16.53 -6.55
N GLY A 98 -11.69 -16.34 -5.34
CA GLY A 98 -11.02 -16.74 -4.10
C GLY A 98 -9.79 -15.87 -3.81
N ILE A 99 -9.61 -14.79 -4.56
CA ILE A 99 -8.64 -13.75 -4.29
C ILE A 99 -9.30 -12.90 -3.22
N SER A 100 -9.07 -13.28 -1.98
CA SER A 100 -9.56 -12.49 -0.87
C SER A 100 -8.89 -11.13 -0.96
N SER A 101 -9.65 -10.12 -1.37
CA SER A 101 -9.55 -8.76 -0.83
C SER A 101 -9.88 -8.86 0.65
N GLY A 102 -9.10 -9.65 1.39
CA GLY A 102 -9.16 -9.62 2.83
C GLY A 102 -8.75 -8.21 3.16
N ALA A 103 -9.69 -7.42 3.67
CA ALA A 103 -9.31 -6.40 4.61
C ALA A 103 -8.61 -7.14 5.77
N GLY A 104 -7.35 -7.51 5.59
CA GLY A 104 -6.43 -7.62 6.69
C GLY A 104 -6.31 -6.23 7.31
N GLN A 105 -5.73 -6.19 8.52
CA GLN A 105 -5.51 -4.95 9.27
C GLN A 105 -5.14 -3.79 8.33
N GLY A 106 -5.90 -2.68 8.41
CA GLY A 106 -5.64 -1.49 7.60
C GLY A 106 -6.06 -1.53 6.12
N GLY A 107 -6.78 -2.56 5.65
CA GLY A 107 -7.23 -2.64 4.25
C GLY A 107 -6.27 -3.36 3.30
N PHE A 108 -5.24 -4.02 3.83
CA PHE A 108 -4.25 -4.78 3.06
C PHE A 108 -4.47 -6.30 3.20
N SER A 109 -4.30 -7.05 2.12
CA SER A 109 -4.39 -8.52 2.13
C SER A 109 -3.16 -9.17 2.77
N SER A 110 -3.23 -10.45 3.15
CA SER A 110 -2.04 -11.17 3.64
C SER A 110 -0.91 -11.19 2.61
N SER A 111 -1.25 -11.28 1.32
CA SER A 111 -0.27 -11.18 0.23
C SER A 111 0.37 -9.78 0.13
N ASP A 112 -0.36 -8.71 0.45
CA ASP A 112 0.19 -7.35 0.50
C ASP A 112 1.17 -7.20 1.67
N VAL A 113 0.83 -7.78 2.83
CA VAL A 113 1.72 -7.83 3.98
C VAL A 113 2.99 -8.60 3.64
N ASP A 114 2.87 -9.75 2.95
CA ASP A 114 4.01 -10.56 2.53
C ASP A 114 4.89 -9.80 1.53
N LEU A 115 4.30 -9.11 0.56
CA LEU A 115 5.02 -8.28 -0.41
C LEU A 115 5.74 -7.12 0.28
N LEU A 116 5.04 -6.38 1.15
CA LEU A 116 5.62 -5.26 1.90
C LEU A 116 6.77 -5.75 2.81
N ALA A 117 6.60 -6.88 3.50
CA ALA A 117 7.63 -7.48 4.33
C ALA A 117 8.86 -7.90 3.53
N LYS A 118 8.71 -8.46 2.33
CA LYS A 118 9.83 -8.77 1.43
C LYS A 118 10.64 -7.53 1.09
N ILE A 119 9.95 -6.44 0.72
CA ILE A 119 10.60 -5.16 0.41
C ILE A 119 11.33 -4.61 1.64
N ILE A 120 10.65 -4.50 2.77
CA ILE A 120 11.26 -4.03 4.03
C ILE A 120 12.50 -4.87 4.35
N SER A 121 12.41 -6.20 4.27
CA SER A 121 13.53 -7.08 4.59
C SER A 121 14.74 -6.90 3.68
N ALA A 122 14.53 -6.53 2.42
CA ALA A 122 15.61 -6.28 1.47
C ALA A 122 16.22 -4.88 1.66
N GLU A 123 15.36 -3.86 1.78
CA GLU A 123 15.75 -2.46 1.82
C GLU A 123 16.36 -2.04 3.16
N SER A 124 15.97 -2.70 4.25
CA SER A 124 16.37 -2.34 5.62
C SER A 124 17.16 -3.43 6.32
N ARG A 125 17.82 -4.32 5.56
CA ARG A 125 18.65 -5.39 6.15
C ARG A 125 19.78 -4.80 6.98
N GLY A 126 19.81 -5.17 8.26
CA GLY A 126 20.80 -4.66 9.23
C GLY A 126 20.44 -3.31 9.86
N GLU A 127 19.30 -2.73 9.50
CA GLU A 127 18.78 -1.51 10.12
C GLU A 127 18.07 -1.83 11.45
N PRO A 128 18.04 -0.90 12.42
CA PRO A 128 17.24 -1.04 13.63
C PRO A 128 15.75 -1.21 13.27
N TYR A 129 14.98 -1.87 14.14
CA TYR A 129 13.56 -2.15 13.90
C TYR A 129 12.76 -0.90 13.49
N GLN A 130 13.01 0.24 14.12
CA GLN A 130 12.37 1.51 13.79
C GLN A 130 12.66 1.95 12.34
N GLY A 131 13.85 1.66 11.81
CA GLY A 131 14.20 1.91 10.40
C GLY A 131 13.47 0.99 9.44
N GLN A 132 13.21 -0.26 9.85
CA GLN A 132 12.39 -1.21 9.06
C GLN A 132 10.94 -0.73 8.96
N VAL A 133 10.36 -0.28 10.08
CA VAL A 133 9.01 0.32 10.09
C VAL A 133 8.97 1.58 9.22
N ALA A 134 9.98 2.45 9.33
CA ALA A 134 10.05 3.70 8.55
C ALA A 134 10.13 3.45 7.02
N VAL A 135 10.83 2.41 6.57
CA VAL A 135 10.81 2.02 5.15
C VAL A 135 9.42 1.56 4.71
N GLY A 136 8.73 0.77 5.55
CA GLY A 136 7.34 0.38 5.32
C GLY A 136 6.41 1.59 5.22
N ALA A 137 6.55 2.54 6.15
CA ALA A 137 5.74 3.75 6.17
C ALA A 137 5.95 4.64 4.94
N VAL A 138 7.19 4.79 4.45
CA VAL A 138 7.46 5.51 3.18
C VAL A 138 6.69 4.91 2.01
N ILE A 139 6.59 3.59 1.92
CA ILE A 139 5.84 2.91 0.85
C ILE A 139 4.36 3.27 0.95
N LEU A 140 3.78 3.27 2.15
CA LEU A 140 2.39 3.62 2.36
C LEU A 140 2.13 5.12 2.11
N ASN A 141 3.04 6.00 2.53
CA ASN A 141 2.99 7.43 2.25
C ASN A 141 2.96 7.72 0.74
N ARG A 142 3.68 6.92 -0.06
CA ARG A 142 3.61 7.03 -1.53
C ARG A 142 2.22 6.67 -2.07
N ILE A 143 1.55 5.66 -1.52
CA ILE A 143 0.18 5.30 -1.95
C ILE A 143 -0.78 6.48 -1.74
N GLU A 144 -0.58 7.26 -0.67
CA GLU A 144 -1.40 8.42 -0.34
C GLU A 144 -0.97 9.71 -1.08
N HIS A 145 0.23 9.73 -1.69
CA HIS A 145 0.81 10.93 -2.26
C HIS A 145 0.50 11.06 -3.77
N PRO A 146 0.00 12.21 -4.25
CA PRO A 146 -0.52 12.37 -5.62
C PRO A 146 0.52 12.20 -6.73
N SER A 147 1.81 12.28 -6.42
CA SER A 147 2.91 12.07 -7.38
C SER A 147 3.29 10.59 -7.59
N PHE A 148 2.64 9.66 -6.90
CA PHE A 148 2.92 8.24 -6.98
C PHE A 148 1.65 7.44 -7.31
N PRO A 149 1.80 6.18 -7.76
CA PRO A 149 0.67 5.27 -7.92
C PRO A 149 -0.08 5.08 -6.60
N ASN A 150 -1.40 4.95 -6.70
CA ASN A 150 -2.31 4.84 -5.55
C ASN A 150 -2.58 3.39 -5.12
N THR A 151 -1.66 2.46 -5.43
CA THR A 151 -1.74 1.06 -4.99
C THR A 151 -0.38 0.58 -4.51
N LEU A 152 -0.35 -0.37 -3.57
CA LEU A 152 0.89 -0.94 -3.03
C LEU A 152 1.77 -1.52 -4.14
N ALA A 153 1.18 -2.34 -5.02
CA ALA A 153 1.87 -2.89 -6.18
C ALA A 153 2.36 -1.78 -7.12
N GLY A 154 1.54 -0.76 -7.37
CA GLY A 154 1.92 0.37 -8.22
C GLY A 154 3.17 1.08 -7.70
N VAL A 155 3.26 1.33 -6.40
CA VAL A 155 4.44 1.92 -5.74
C VAL A 155 5.65 0.98 -5.78
N ILE A 156 5.45 -0.29 -5.46
CA ILE A 156 6.53 -1.28 -5.34
C ILE A 156 7.16 -1.62 -6.70
N TYR A 157 6.37 -1.70 -7.78
CA TYR A 157 6.85 -2.05 -9.11
C TYR A 157 7.24 -0.87 -9.99
N GLN A 158 7.31 0.36 -9.44
CA GLN A 158 7.83 1.49 -10.22
C GLN A 158 9.28 1.20 -10.66
N PRO A 159 9.64 1.49 -11.92
CA PRO A 159 11.00 1.27 -12.41
C PRO A 159 12.04 1.97 -11.51
N GLY A 160 12.95 1.19 -10.95
CA GLY A 160 14.03 1.69 -10.08
C GLY A 160 13.65 2.03 -8.64
N ALA A 161 12.40 1.78 -8.21
CA ALA A 161 11.99 2.02 -6.83
C ALA A 161 12.51 0.94 -5.85
N PHE A 162 12.51 -0.34 -6.27
CA PHE A 162 12.95 -1.47 -5.46
C PHE A 162 13.66 -2.51 -6.34
N SER A 163 14.98 -2.42 -6.46
CA SER A 163 15.77 -3.34 -7.31
C SER A 163 15.72 -4.80 -6.82
N CYS A 164 15.46 -4.99 -5.52
CA CYS A 164 15.37 -6.29 -4.85
C CYS A 164 14.35 -7.26 -5.46
N LEU A 165 13.37 -6.75 -6.21
CA LEU A 165 12.36 -7.52 -6.93
C LEU A 165 12.92 -8.25 -8.15
N TYR A 166 13.99 -7.72 -8.76
CA TYR A 166 14.51 -8.18 -10.05
C TYR A 166 15.89 -8.84 -9.93
N ASP A 167 16.66 -8.53 -8.88
CA ASP A 167 18.00 -9.07 -8.63
C ASP A 167 18.00 -10.39 -7.84
N GLY A 168 16.82 -10.91 -7.48
CA GLY A 168 16.66 -12.13 -6.68
C GLY A 168 16.76 -11.89 -5.17
N GLY A 169 16.84 -10.64 -4.70
CA GLY A 169 16.82 -10.29 -3.27
C GLY A 169 15.57 -10.77 -2.53
N VAL A 170 14.44 -10.87 -3.24
CA VAL A 170 13.19 -11.49 -2.76
C VAL A 170 13.26 -13.01 -2.53
N ASN A 171 14.31 -13.70 -3.00
CA ASN A 171 14.51 -15.14 -2.75
C ASN A 171 15.22 -15.42 -1.43
N ALA A 172 15.74 -14.38 -0.75
CA ALA A 172 16.28 -14.54 0.59
C ALA A 172 15.15 -14.73 1.61
N ALA A 173 15.41 -15.49 2.68
CA ALA A 173 14.45 -15.65 3.77
C ALA A 173 14.06 -14.27 4.34
N VAL A 174 12.76 -13.98 4.36
CA VAL A 174 12.20 -12.75 4.93
C VAL A 174 12.36 -12.80 6.44
N ALA A 175 12.99 -11.79 7.03
CA ALA A 175 13.15 -11.74 8.48
C ALA A 175 11.79 -11.58 9.18
N ASP A 176 11.59 -12.27 10.31
CA ASP A 176 10.36 -12.13 11.13
C ASP A 176 10.10 -10.67 11.54
N SER A 177 11.17 -9.89 11.75
CA SER A 177 11.08 -8.47 12.06
C SER A 177 10.45 -7.67 10.93
N ALA A 178 10.63 -8.08 9.67
CA ALA A 178 10.07 -7.38 8.52
C ALA A 178 8.55 -7.57 8.41
N TYR A 179 8.03 -8.75 8.75
CA TYR A 179 6.57 -8.96 8.85
C TYR A 179 5.94 -8.11 9.94
N ARG A 180 6.60 -8.02 11.10
CA ARG A 180 6.15 -7.14 12.19
C ARG A 180 6.21 -5.67 11.79
N ALA A 181 7.29 -5.25 11.14
CA ALA A 181 7.45 -3.88 10.67
C ALA A 181 6.41 -3.49 9.61
N ALA A 182 6.11 -4.40 8.67
CA ALA A 182 5.04 -4.21 7.69
C ALA A 182 3.69 -4.00 8.37
N ARG A 183 3.35 -4.82 9.36
CA ARG A 183 2.10 -4.70 10.13
C ARG A 183 2.05 -3.40 10.93
N ASP A 184 3.15 -3.01 11.57
CA ASP A 184 3.20 -1.76 12.34
C ASP A 184 3.00 -0.54 11.43
N ALA A 185 3.65 -0.51 10.26
CA ALA A 185 3.47 0.55 9.27
C ALA A 185 2.01 0.60 8.76
N ILE A 186 1.43 -0.56 8.42
CA ILE A 186 0.03 -0.68 7.99
C ILE A 186 -0.95 -0.22 9.06
N ASN A 187 -0.63 -0.43 10.34
CA ASN A 187 -1.42 0.06 11.47
C ASN A 187 -1.19 1.57 11.76
N GLY A 188 -0.49 2.28 10.88
CA GLY A 188 -0.30 3.74 10.94
C GLY A 188 0.94 4.20 11.70
N ASN A 189 1.85 3.30 12.09
CA ASN A 189 3.11 3.71 12.70
C ASN A 189 4.06 4.25 11.61
N ASP A 190 4.30 5.56 11.60
CA ASP A 190 5.25 6.20 10.71
C ASP A 190 6.38 6.92 11.48
N PRO A 191 7.49 6.21 11.79
CA PRO A 191 8.68 6.83 12.38
C PRO A 191 9.43 7.76 11.42
N SER A 192 9.15 7.72 10.12
CA SER A 192 9.80 8.57 9.12
C SER A 192 9.30 10.01 9.13
N GLY A 193 8.13 10.26 9.73
CA GLY A 193 7.52 11.58 9.83
C GLY A 193 6.88 12.07 8.52
N GLY A 194 6.29 11.17 7.74
CA GLY A 194 5.65 11.50 6.45
C GLY A 194 6.62 11.48 5.26
N ALA A 195 7.76 10.81 5.37
CA ALA A 195 8.74 10.77 4.28
C ALA A 195 8.18 9.97 3.09
N VAL A 196 8.51 10.41 1.88
CA VAL A 196 8.22 9.69 0.62
C VAL A 196 9.49 9.22 -0.10
N TYR A 197 10.66 9.61 0.42
CA TYR A 197 11.97 9.18 -0.06
C TYR A 197 12.87 8.76 1.12
N TYR A 198 13.82 7.87 0.85
CA TYR A 198 14.94 7.62 1.76
C TYR A 198 16.19 7.24 0.96
N TYR A 199 17.36 7.39 1.59
CA TYR A 199 18.62 6.92 1.03
C TYR A 199 19.66 6.62 2.10
N ASN A 200 20.59 5.72 1.78
CA ASN A 200 21.79 5.51 2.56
C ASN A 200 22.92 6.40 2.00
N PRO A 201 23.45 7.39 2.77
CA PRO A 201 24.48 8.31 2.28
C PRO A 201 25.82 7.62 1.99
N ALA A 202 26.06 6.43 2.56
CA ALA A 202 27.27 5.65 2.28
C ALA A 202 27.16 4.80 1.00
N LYS A 203 25.94 4.58 0.47
CA LYS A 203 25.71 3.72 -0.71
C LYS A 203 25.15 4.47 -1.92
N SER A 204 24.43 5.56 -1.70
CA SER A 204 23.83 6.34 -2.78
C SER A 204 24.84 7.28 -3.43
N THR A 205 24.75 7.45 -4.74
CA THR A 205 25.51 8.43 -5.53
C THR A 205 24.61 9.44 -6.25
N ASN A 206 23.29 9.33 -6.07
CA ASN A 206 22.32 10.16 -6.77
C ASN A 206 22.31 11.59 -6.24
N LYS A 207 22.79 12.56 -7.02
CA LYS A 207 22.85 13.97 -6.62
C LYS A 207 21.49 14.57 -6.31
N TRP A 208 20.43 14.12 -6.98
CA TRP A 208 19.08 14.60 -6.75
C TRP A 208 18.54 14.15 -5.38
N ILE A 209 18.85 12.92 -4.92
CA ILE A 209 18.36 12.48 -3.61
C ILE A 209 19.01 13.27 -2.47
N PHE A 210 20.25 13.71 -2.66
CA PHE A 210 20.98 14.53 -1.69
C PHE A 210 20.47 15.97 -1.58
N SER A 211 19.66 16.45 -2.53
CA SER A 211 19.04 17.77 -2.45
C SER A 211 17.67 17.76 -1.75
N ARG A 212 17.12 16.58 -1.44
CA ARG A 212 15.83 16.47 -0.76
C ARG A 212 15.93 16.92 0.70
N PRO A 213 14.95 17.68 1.23
CA PRO A 213 14.93 18.03 2.64
C PRO A 213 14.84 16.78 3.52
N VAL A 214 15.83 16.60 4.39
CA VAL A 214 15.88 15.50 5.35
C VAL A 214 14.90 15.79 6.49
N ILE A 215 13.96 14.89 6.71
CA ILE A 215 13.00 14.92 7.82
C ILE A 215 13.62 14.29 9.06
N THR A 216 14.20 13.09 8.92
CA THR A 216 14.80 12.35 10.03
C THR A 216 15.90 11.40 9.57
N VAL A 217 16.68 10.90 10.52
CA VAL A 217 17.74 9.90 10.31
C VAL A 217 17.48 8.73 11.24
N ILE A 218 17.35 7.52 10.68
CA ILE A 218 17.11 6.29 11.44
C ILE A 218 18.08 5.23 10.92
N GLY A 219 18.94 4.73 11.80
CA GLY A 219 20.02 3.84 11.40
C GLY A 219 20.94 4.50 10.37
N ASN A 220 21.16 3.83 9.25
CA ASN A 220 21.98 4.35 8.15
C ASN A 220 21.16 5.12 7.11
N HIS A 221 19.84 5.25 7.28
CA HIS A 221 18.97 5.94 6.32
C HIS A 221 18.64 7.37 6.71
N ARG A 222 18.62 8.23 5.69
CA ARG A 222 18.05 9.57 5.74
C ARG A 222 16.70 9.53 5.05
N PHE A 223 15.65 9.94 5.76
CA PHE A 223 14.27 9.98 5.29
C PHE A 223 13.89 11.40 4.90
N CYS A 224 13.26 11.59 3.75
CA CYS A 224 13.10 12.90 3.12
C CYS A 224 11.69 13.10 2.53
N SER A 225 11.28 14.38 2.44
CA SER A 225 10.12 14.85 1.67
C SER A 225 10.44 14.98 0.19
#